data_AF-A0A382JLJ3-F1
#
_entry.id   AF-A0A382JLJ3-F1
#
_cell.length_a   1.000
_cell.length_b   1.000
_cell.length_c   1.000
_cell.angle_alpha   90.00
_cell.angle_beta   90.00
_cell.angle_gamma   90.00
#
_symmetry.space_group_name_H-M   'P 1'
#
loop_
_entity.id
_entity.type
_entity.pdbx_description
1 polymer ?
#
loop_
_entity_poly.entity_id
_entity_poly.type
_entity_poly.pdbx_seq_one_letter_code
_entity_poly.pdbx_strand_id
1 'polypeptide(L)'
;MGIEPRITASRRDILIGLKQLMLSASALSLSPLCLGSNDIEAMQLKRLDTHTGLLLVQVCRLLFPHQGLSDQVYLDVVRDIESDMAADNRVDRLVKGAPEILHAKAGGNWMEATAE
;
A
#
# COMPACT_ATOMS: atom_id res chain seq x y z
N MET A 1 31.61 49.64 -18.11
CA MET A 1 30.15 49.69 -18.36
C MET A 1 29.79 48.43 -19.12
N GLY A 2 29.47 47.36 -18.39
CA GLY A 2 29.25 46.02 -18.96
C GLY A 2 27.81 45.89 -19.46
N ILE A 3 27.64 45.37 -20.67
CA ILE A 3 26.32 45.11 -21.27
C ILE A 3 25.96 43.67 -20.88
N GLU A 4 25.10 43.52 -19.87
CA GLU A 4 24.51 42.22 -19.52
C GLU A 4 23.53 41.80 -20.64
N PRO A 5 23.69 40.61 -21.26
CA PRO A 5 22.76 40.16 -22.29
C PRO A 5 21.43 39.79 -21.65
N ARG A 6 20.38 40.54 -21.98
CA ARG A 6 19.01 40.27 -21.55
C ARG A 6 18.48 39.06 -22.34
N ILE A 7 18.54 37.87 -21.75
CA ILE A 7 18.01 36.64 -22.36
C ILE A 7 16.49 36.78 -22.47
N THR A 8 15.99 37.00 -23.68
CA THR A 8 14.55 36.95 -23.97
C THR A 8 14.23 35.54 -24.42
N ALA A 9 13.67 34.72 -23.53
CA ALA A 9 13.29 33.36 -23.86
C ALA A 9 12.20 33.38 -24.95
N SER A 10 12.51 32.89 -26.15
CA SER A 10 11.53 32.78 -27.22
C SER A 10 10.56 31.63 -26.94
N ARG A 11 9.33 31.69 -27.46
CA ARG A 11 8.35 30.60 -27.37
C ARG A 11 8.93 29.25 -27.82
N ARG A 12 9.85 29.29 -28.79
CA ARG A 12 10.58 28.11 -29.27
C ARG A 12 11.50 27.54 -28.20
N ASP A 13 12.19 28.37 -27.44
CA ASP A 13 13.12 27.93 -26.39
C ASP A 13 12.34 27.35 -25.20
N ILE A 14 11.16 27.89 -24.91
CA ILE A 14 10.21 27.34 -23.94
C ILE A 14 9.71 25.95 -24.40
N LEU A 15 9.33 25.81 -25.68
CA LEU A 15 8.87 24.52 -26.22
C LEU A 15 9.99 23.47 -26.30
N ILE A 16 11.23 23.88 -26.54
CA ILE A 16 12.40 22.99 -26.51
C ILE A 16 12.69 22.56 -25.07
N GLY A 17 12.69 23.48 -24.11
CA GLY A 17 12.83 23.17 -22.69
C GLY A 17 11.73 22.23 -22.17
N LEU A 18 10.48 22.43 -22.61
CA LEU A 18 9.34 21.58 -22.24
C LEU A 18 9.46 20.17 -22.82
N LYS A 19 10.01 20.01 -24.04
CA LYS A 19 10.33 18.69 -24.60
C LYS A 19 11.36 17.94 -23.76
N GLN A 20 12.43 18.62 -23.34
CA GLN A 20 13.46 18.00 -22.48
C GLN A 20 12.89 17.53 -21.13
N LEU A 21 11.95 18.30 -20.55
CA LEU A 21 11.27 17.97 -19.29
C LEU A 21 10.28 16.79 -19.43
N MET A 22 9.58 16.69 -20.57
CA MET A 22 8.64 15.59 -20.80
C MET A 22 9.35 14.25 -21.02
N LEU A 23 10.54 14.26 -21.63
CA LEU A 23 11.35 13.04 -21.75
C LEU A 23 11.88 12.54 -20.39
N SER A 24 12.09 13.43 -19.40
CA SER A 24 12.50 13.03 -18.05
C SER A 24 11.33 12.66 -17.14
N ALA A 25 10.12 13.17 -17.39
CA ALA A 25 8.92 12.81 -16.64
C ALA A 25 8.48 11.35 -16.88
N SER A 26 8.65 10.83 -18.10
CA SER A 26 8.36 9.41 -18.40
C SER A 26 9.35 8.43 -17.75
N ALA A 27 10.55 8.89 -17.38
CA ALA A 27 11.51 8.08 -16.64
C ALA A 27 11.19 8.01 -15.14
N LEU A 28 10.43 8.98 -14.62
CA LEU A 28 9.96 8.99 -13.22
C LEU A 28 8.59 8.34 -13.03
N SER A 29 7.88 7.98 -14.12
CA SER A 29 6.65 7.19 -14.06
C SER A 29 6.88 5.68 -14.04
N LEU A 30 8.13 5.21 -14.15
CA LEU A 30 8.49 3.91 -13.58
C LEU A 30 8.65 4.10 -12.08
N SER A 31 7.51 4.12 -11.41
CA SER A 31 7.42 3.92 -9.97
C SER A 31 8.39 2.80 -9.57
N PRO A 32 9.19 2.96 -8.51
CA PRO A 32 9.86 1.82 -7.90
C PRO A 32 8.79 1.03 -7.13
N LEU A 33 7.88 0.35 -7.83
CA LEU A 33 6.94 -0.61 -7.23
C LEU A 33 7.64 -1.93 -6.88
N CYS A 34 8.94 -2.05 -7.17
CA CYS A 34 9.76 -3.20 -6.81
C CYS A 34 10.72 -2.91 -5.65
N LEU A 35 10.42 -1.95 -4.78
CA LEU A 35 10.92 -2.03 -3.40
C LEU A 35 9.87 -2.77 -2.59
N GLY A 36 9.81 -4.09 -2.80
CA GLY A 36 9.21 -5.00 -1.84
C GLY A 36 10.07 -4.99 -0.60
N SER A 37 9.93 -3.94 0.21
CA SER A 37 10.38 -4.00 1.59
C SER A 37 9.43 -4.95 2.29
N ASN A 38 9.96 -5.99 2.92
CA ASN A 38 9.21 -6.91 3.78
C ASN A 38 8.78 -6.20 5.08
N ASP A 39 8.40 -4.92 5.01
CA ASP A 39 8.13 -4.05 6.14
C ASP A 39 6.67 -4.15 6.55
N ILE A 40 6.22 -5.36 6.87
CA ILE A 40 5.10 -5.50 7.81
C ILE A 40 5.55 -5.10 9.24
N GLU A 41 6.84 -4.83 9.41
CA GLU A 41 7.53 -4.49 10.64
C GLU A 41 7.17 -3.10 11.23
N ALA A 42 6.37 -2.29 10.53
CA ALA A 42 5.79 -1.05 11.08
C ALA A 42 4.25 -1.06 11.10
N MET A 43 3.64 -2.22 11.34
CA MET A 43 2.19 -2.34 11.59
C MET A 43 1.82 -1.60 12.89
N GLN A 44 1.59 -0.28 12.81
CA GLN A 44 1.15 0.55 13.94
C GLN A 44 -0.37 0.38 14.20
N LEU A 45 -0.79 -0.85 14.43
CA LEU A 45 -2.15 -1.16 14.87
C LEU A 45 -2.22 -0.95 16.38
N LYS A 46 -3.25 -0.23 16.85
CA LYS A 46 -3.40 0.13 18.27
C LYS A 46 -4.27 -0.87 19.03
N ARG A 47 -5.23 -1.49 18.35
CA ARG A 47 -6.27 -2.35 18.91
C ARG A 47 -6.14 -3.79 18.43
N LEU A 48 -5.51 -4.00 17.28
CA LEU A 48 -5.18 -5.33 16.76
C LEU A 48 -3.79 -5.78 17.18
N ASP A 49 -3.68 -7.06 17.51
CA ASP A 49 -2.39 -7.73 17.59
C ASP A 49 -1.82 -8.00 16.19
N THR A 50 -0.50 -8.14 16.12
CA THR A 50 0.23 -8.34 14.86
C THR A 50 -0.23 -9.61 14.11
N HIS A 51 -0.55 -10.68 14.83
CA HIS A 51 -0.96 -11.93 14.20
C HIS A 51 -2.32 -11.79 13.49
N THR A 52 -3.32 -11.23 14.17
CA THR A 52 -4.63 -10.97 13.57
C THR A 52 -4.54 -9.99 12.42
N GLY A 53 -3.67 -8.96 12.52
CA GLY A 53 -3.46 -7.98 11.44
C GLY A 53 -2.93 -8.62 10.16
N LEU A 54 -1.89 -9.46 10.30
CA LEU A 54 -1.31 -10.23 9.20
C LEU A 54 -2.31 -11.21 8.57
N LEU A 55 -3.10 -11.88 9.41
CA LEU A 55 -4.12 -12.79 8.96
C LEU A 55 -5.18 -12.08 8.11
N LEU A 56 -5.62 -10.88 8.51
CA LEU A 56 -6.56 -10.09 7.73
C LEU A 56 -5.96 -9.61 6.41
N VAL A 57 -4.68 -9.20 6.40
CA VAL A 57 -3.97 -8.85 5.15
C VAL A 57 -4.01 -10.02 4.17
N GLN A 58 -3.76 -11.24 4.64
CA GLN A 58 -3.83 -12.42 3.77
C GLN A 58 -5.25 -12.76 3.32
N VAL A 59 -6.25 -12.59 4.19
CA VAL A 59 -7.66 -12.70 3.79
C VAL A 59 -7.98 -11.68 2.68
N CYS A 60 -7.54 -10.43 2.80
CA CYS A 60 -7.77 -9.41 1.78
C CYS A 60 -7.07 -9.77 0.45
N ARG A 61 -5.85 -10.32 0.48
CA ARG A 61 -5.16 -10.82 -0.72
C ARG A 61 -5.90 -11.97 -1.39
N LEU A 62 -6.42 -12.90 -0.60
CA LEU A 62 -7.19 -14.04 -1.11
C LEU A 62 -8.48 -13.57 -1.80
N LEU A 63 -9.18 -12.60 -1.20
CA LEU A 63 -10.43 -12.06 -1.74
C LEU A 63 -10.21 -11.16 -2.96
N PHE A 64 -9.12 -10.40 -2.99
CA PHE A 64 -8.81 -9.43 -4.04
C PHE A 64 -7.38 -9.64 -4.56
N PRO A 65 -7.12 -10.69 -5.35
CA PRO A 65 -5.77 -11.02 -5.77
C PRO A 65 -5.27 -10.06 -6.86
N HIS A 66 -4.43 -9.10 -6.46
CA HIS A 66 -3.77 -8.17 -7.38
C HIS A 66 -2.28 -8.47 -7.50
N GLN A 67 -1.85 -8.85 -8.71
CA GLN A 67 -0.43 -9.04 -9.02
C GLN A 67 0.28 -7.69 -9.03
N GLY A 68 1.31 -7.53 -8.19
CA GLY A 68 2.13 -6.32 -8.11
C GLY A 68 1.63 -5.25 -7.12
N LEU A 69 0.53 -5.50 -6.39
CA LEU A 69 0.11 -4.62 -5.31
C LEU A 69 0.90 -4.95 -4.03
N SER A 70 1.47 -3.93 -3.41
CA SER A 70 2.21 -4.07 -2.14
C SER A 70 1.28 -4.40 -0.97
N ASP A 71 1.80 -5.13 0.00
CA ASP A 71 1.10 -5.49 1.25
C ASP A 71 0.69 -4.26 2.05
N GLN A 72 1.36 -3.13 1.85
CA GLN A 72 0.99 -1.85 2.44
C GLN A 72 -0.44 -1.43 2.10
N VAL A 73 -0.90 -1.71 0.88
CA VAL A 73 -2.24 -1.32 0.42
C VAL A 73 -3.31 -2.20 1.06
N TYR A 74 -3.06 -3.50 1.20
CA TYR A 74 -3.93 -4.38 1.99
C TYR A 74 -3.92 -4.00 3.47
N LEU A 75 -2.78 -3.51 3.98
CA LEU A 75 -2.67 -3.00 5.33
C LEU A 75 -3.44 -1.68 5.55
N ASP A 76 -3.62 -0.83 4.52
CA ASP A 76 -4.54 0.32 4.60
C ASP A 76 -5.97 -0.17 4.88
N VAL A 77 -6.42 -1.25 4.22
CA VAL A 77 -7.75 -1.84 4.47
C VAL A 77 -7.87 -2.34 5.92
N VAL A 78 -6.83 -2.99 6.46
CA VAL A 78 -6.84 -3.44 7.85
C VAL A 78 -6.87 -2.26 8.84
N ARG A 79 -6.27 -1.12 8.49
CA ARG A 79 -6.37 0.11 9.29
C ARG A 79 -7.78 0.70 9.28
N ASP A 80 -8.47 0.66 8.15
CA ASP A 80 -9.87 1.07 8.07
C ASP A 80 -10.76 0.15 8.92
N ILE A 81 -10.52 -1.17 8.89
CA ILE A 81 -11.19 -2.14 9.76
C ILE A 81 -10.93 -1.81 11.24
N GLU A 82 -9.68 -1.50 11.62
CA GLU A 82 -9.35 -1.11 13.00
C GLU A 82 -10.08 0.17 13.44
N SER A 83 -10.23 1.15 12.54
CA SER A 83 -11.03 2.34 12.78
C SER A 83 -12.51 1.99 13.00
N ASP A 84 -13.07 1.11 12.19
CA ASP A 84 -14.46 0.64 12.34
C ASP A 84 -14.67 -0.13 13.65
N MET A 85 -13.67 -0.90 14.11
CA MET A 85 -13.73 -1.54 15.43
C MET A 85 -13.74 -0.54 16.58
N ALA A 86 -13.18 0.66 16.41
CA ALA A 86 -13.29 1.73 17.41
C ALA A 86 -14.69 2.36 17.42
N ALA A 87 -15.40 2.32 16.29
CA ALA A 87 -16.75 2.87 16.15
C ALA A 87 -17.87 1.87 16.52
N ASP A 88 -17.68 0.56 16.27
CA ASP A 88 -18.67 -0.49 16.51
C ASP A 88 -18.09 -1.71 17.26
N ASN A 89 -18.64 -1.95 18.45
CA ASN A 89 -18.31 -3.11 19.29
C ASN A 89 -18.65 -4.47 18.66
N ARG A 90 -19.57 -4.53 17.69
CA ARG A 90 -19.87 -5.76 16.95
C ARG A 90 -18.73 -6.11 16.02
N VAL A 91 -18.20 -5.13 15.30
CA VAL A 91 -17.02 -5.28 14.44
C VAL A 91 -15.82 -5.66 15.30
N ASP A 92 -15.62 -5.00 16.45
CA ASP A 92 -14.53 -5.35 17.37
C ASP A 92 -14.51 -6.83 17.76
N ARG A 93 -15.66 -7.36 18.19
CA ARG A 93 -15.80 -8.76 18.57
C ARG A 93 -15.59 -9.72 17.40
N LEU A 94 -16.14 -9.39 16.24
CA LEU A 94 -16.00 -10.22 15.04
C LEU A 94 -14.53 -10.33 14.61
N VAL A 95 -13.84 -9.19 14.55
CA VAL A 95 -12.45 -9.15 14.10
C VAL A 95 -11.52 -9.86 15.08
N LYS A 96 -11.71 -9.65 16.40
CA LYS A 96 -10.93 -10.38 17.42
C LYS A 96 -11.18 -11.90 17.41
N GLY A 97 -12.38 -12.32 17.04
CA GLY A 97 -12.72 -13.74 16.88
C GLY A 97 -12.31 -14.35 15.53
N ALA A 98 -11.86 -13.54 14.58
CA ALA A 98 -11.57 -14.00 13.22
C ALA A 98 -10.53 -15.13 13.15
N PRO A 99 -9.40 -15.11 13.90
CA PRO A 99 -8.43 -16.20 13.87
C PRO A 99 -9.06 -17.54 14.26
N GLU A 100 -9.79 -17.60 15.38
CA GLU A 100 -10.44 -18.82 15.86
C GLU A 100 -11.45 -19.36 14.83
N ILE A 101 -12.27 -18.48 14.25
CA ILE A 101 -13.25 -18.85 13.23
C ILE A 101 -12.55 -19.44 12.00
N LEU A 102 -11.48 -18.80 11.51
CA LEU A 102 -10.75 -19.23 10.34
C LEU A 102 -10.01 -20.54 10.58
N HIS A 103 -9.37 -20.70 11.75
CA HIS A 103 -8.71 -21.94 12.14
C HIS A 103 -9.70 -23.10 12.23
N ALA A 104 -10.84 -22.89 12.88
CA ALA A 104 -11.90 -23.90 12.98
C ALA A 104 -12.43 -24.30 11.59
N LYS A 105 -12.52 -23.37 10.65
CA LYS A 105 -12.95 -23.64 9.27
C LYS A 105 -11.89 -24.34 8.44
N ALA A 106 -10.61 -24.06 8.67
CA ALA A 106 -9.49 -24.74 8.02
C ALA A 106 -9.24 -26.15 8.59
N GLY A 107 -9.75 -26.46 9.80
CA GLY A 107 -9.40 -27.68 10.53
C GLY A 107 -7.97 -27.65 11.08
N GLY A 108 -7.38 -26.46 11.25
CA GLY A 108 -5.97 -26.28 11.61
C GLY A 108 -5.53 -24.82 11.47
N ASN A 109 -4.22 -24.58 11.34
CA ASN A 109 -3.73 -23.24 11.09
C ASN A 109 -4.14 -22.77 9.68
N TRP A 110 -4.96 -21.73 9.59
CA TRP A 110 -5.49 -21.23 8.32
C TRP A 110 -4.37 -20.58 7.48
N MET A 111 -3.41 -19.92 8.14
CA MET A 111 -2.27 -19.27 7.48
C MET A 111 -1.29 -20.27 6.86
N GLU A 112 -1.28 -21.52 7.32
CA GLU A 112 -0.48 -22.60 6.73
C GLU A 112 -1.21 -23.26 5.54
N ALA A 113 -2.54 -23.18 5.50
CA ALA A 113 -3.36 -23.81 4.47
C ALA A 113 -3.39 -23.04 3.13
N THR A 114 -2.97 -21.76 3.12
CA THR A 114 -3.03 -20.90 1.92
C THR A 114 -1.74 -20.92 1.08
N ALA A 115 -0.80 -21.82 1.37
CA ALA A 115 0.51 -21.90 0.71
C ALA A 115 0.57 -22.90 -0.47
N GLU A 116 -0.56 -23.20 -1.12
CA GLU A 116 -0.63 -24.03 -2.34
C GLU A 116 -0.57 -23.20 -3.64
#